data_AF-A0A6B3HXK7-F1
#
_entry.id   AF-A0A6B3HXK7-F1
#
_cell.length_a   1.000
_cell.length_b   1.000
_cell.length_c   1.000
_cell.angle_alpha   90.00
_cell.angle_beta   90.00
_cell.angle_gamma   90.00
#
_symmetry.space_group_name_H-M   'P 1'
#
loop_
_entity.id
_entity.type
_entity.pdbx_description
1 polymer ?
#
loop_
_entity_poly.entity_id
_entity_poly.type
_entity_poly.pdbx_seq_one_letter_code
_entity_poly.pdbx_strand_id
1 'polypeptide(L)' 'AAHLQRLREKACARGAEGRVRTVQADLDATDWPDLGAPDLVWASASMHHMADPDRALKAVHDLLAPGGLFA' A
#
# COMPACT_ATOMS: atom_id res chain seq x y z
N ALA A 1 -14.85 -4.23 2.89
CA ALA A 1 -14.27 -3.04 2.21
C ALA A 1 -14.71 -1.67 2.76
N ALA A 2 -15.39 -1.55 3.90
CA ALA A 2 -15.96 -0.27 4.37
C ALA A 2 -14.92 0.87 4.54
N HIS A 3 -13.70 0.56 5.02
CA HIS A 3 -12.63 1.55 5.14
C HIS A 3 -12.14 2.08 3.78
N LEU A 4 -12.02 1.21 2.77
CA LEU A 4 -11.62 1.62 1.42
C LEU A 4 -12.69 2.49 0.75
N GLN A 5 -13.97 2.18 0.98
CA GLN A 5 -15.07 3.01 0.50
C GLN A 5 -15.02 4.42 1.10
N ARG A 6 -14.82 4.52 2.42
CA ARG A 6 -14.68 5.80 3.12
C ARG A 6 -13.49 6.61 2.62
N LEU A 7 -12.38 5.95 2.29
CA LEU A 7 -11.22 6.62 1.70
C LEU A 7 -11.57 7.21 0.32
N ARG A 8 -12.22 6.42 -0.54
CA ARG A 8 -12.64 6.86 -1.88
C ARG A 8 -13.57 8.08 -1.83
N GLU A 9 -14.57 8.06 -0.94
CA GLU A 9 -15.47 9.20 -0.72
C GLU A 9 -14.71 10.46 -0.29
N LYS A 10 -13.74 10.32 0.62
CA LYS A 10 -12.90 11.44 1.07
C LYS A 10 -11.97 11.99 -0.02
N ALA A 11 -11.48 11.13 -0.91
CA ALA A 11 -10.66 11.52 -2.05
C ALA A 11 -11.49 12.32 -3.07
N CYS A 12 -12.69 11.82 -3.40
CA CYS A 12 -13.64 12.52 -4.28
C CYS A 12 -14.02 13.90 -3.72
N ALA A 13 -14.38 13.98 -2.44
CA ALA A 13 -14.69 15.25 -1.78
C ALA A 13 -13.51 16.26 -1.76
N ARG A 14 -12.29 15.82 -2.07
CA ARG A 14 -11.06 16.65 -2.14
C ARG A 14 -10.55 16.85 -3.58
N GLY A 15 -11.28 16.39 -4.60
CA GLY A 15 -10.83 16.45 -6.00
C GLY A 15 -9.55 15.65 -6.27
N ALA A 16 -9.35 14.55 -5.55
CA ALA A 16 -8.16 13.70 -5.65
C ALA A 16 -8.46 12.30 -6.21
N GLU A 17 -9.69 12.03 -6.64
CA GLU A 17 -10.14 10.74 -7.14
C GLU A 17 -9.34 10.21 -8.34
N GLY A 18 -8.82 11.11 -9.20
CA GLY A 18 -7.94 10.72 -10.31
C GLY A 18 -6.50 10.37 -9.89
N ARG A 19 -6.13 10.63 -8.63
CA ARG A 19 -4.78 10.39 -8.08
C ARG A 19 -4.75 9.32 -6.99
N VAL A 20 -5.91 8.89 -6.51
CA VAL A 20 -6.03 7.94 -5.38
C VAL A 20 -6.77 6.69 -5.83
N ARG A 21 -6.04 5.58 -5.95
CA ARG A 21 -6.58 4.25 -6.21
C ARG A 21 -6.54 3.42 -4.93
N THR A 22 -7.67 2.83 -4.56
CA THR A 22 -7.74 1.87 -3.44
C THR A 22 -7.66 0.45 -3.96
N VAL A 23 -6.94 -0.41 -3.24
CA VAL A 23 -6.80 -1.83 -3.54
C VAL A 23 -7.10 -2.62 -2.27
N GLN A 24 -7.93 -3.64 -2.39
CA GLN A 24 -8.12 -4.62 -1.32
C GLN A 24 -7.13 -5.74 -1.55
N ALA A 25 -6.15 -5.87 -0.65
CA ALA A 25 -5.14 -6.91 -0.69
C ALA A 25 -4.92 -7.47 0.71
N ASP A 26 -4.55 -8.74 0.78
CA ASP A 26 -3.97 -9.35 1.97
C ASP A 26 -2.45 -9.16 1.89
N LEU A 27 -1.87 -8.45 2.85
CA LEU A 27 -0.45 -8.17 2.87
C LEU A 27 0.38 -9.36 3.37
N ASP A 28 -0.27 -10.37 3.98
CA ASP A 28 0.38 -11.64 4.28
C ASP A 28 0.40 -12.59 3.06
N ALA A 29 -0.40 -12.34 2.03
CA ALA A 29 -0.37 -13.13 0.81
C ALA A 29 0.92 -12.90 -0.01
N THR A 30 1.26 -13.85 -0.88
CA THR A 30 2.49 -13.78 -1.70
C THR A 30 2.25 -13.20 -3.10
N ASP A 31 0.99 -13.12 -3.52
CA ASP A 31 0.53 -12.71 -4.84
C ASP A 31 -0.09 -11.32 -4.80
N TRP A 32 0.70 -10.33 -4.35
CA TRP A 32 0.24 -8.94 -4.32
C TRP A 32 -0.17 -8.50 -5.74
N PRO A 33 -1.23 -7.67 -5.86
CA PRO A 33 -1.63 -7.11 -7.15
C PRO A 33 -0.51 -6.23 -7.71
N ASP A 34 -0.57 -5.92 -9.01
CA ASP A 34 0.40 -5.01 -9.61
C ASP A 34 0.27 -3.59 -9.03
N LEU A 35 1.34 -3.17 -8.34
CA LEU A 35 1.49 -1.87 -7.71
C LEU A 35 2.54 -1.00 -8.44
N GLY A 36 3.12 -1.48 -9.54
CA GLY A 36 4.22 -0.82 -10.25
C GLY A 36 5.52 -0.79 -9.43
N ALA A 37 6.35 0.22 -9.68
CA ALA A 37 7.58 0.47 -8.92
C ALA A 37 7.51 1.87 -8.28
N PRO A 38 6.93 2.00 -7.07
CA PRO A 38 6.79 3.30 -6.42
C PRO A 38 8.13 3.79 -5.85
N ASP A 39 8.31 5.11 -5.84
CA ASP A 39 9.43 5.77 -5.16
C ASP A 39 9.25 5.81 -3.63
N LEU A 40 8.02 5.62 -3.14
CA LEU A 40 7.67 5.64 -1.73
C LEU A 40 6.61 4.59 -1.41
N VAL A 41 6.89 3.76 -0.41
CA VAL A 41 5.89 2.97 0.30
C VAL A 41 5.82 3.50 1.73
N TRP A 42 4.62 3.75 2.22
CA TRP A 42 4.38 4.30 3.55
C TRP A 42 3.44 3.42 4.36
N ALA A 43 3.84 3.11 5.58
CA ALA A 43 3.02 2.37 6.54
C ALA A 43 2.88 3.19 7.83
N SER A 44 1.65 3.59 8.17
CA SER A 44 1.37 4.34 9.40
C SER A 44 1.42 3.42 10.63
N ALA A 45 2.63 3.01 11.00
CA ALA A 45 2.92 2.11 12.12
C ALA A 45 2.09 0.81 12.08
N SER A 46 1.79 0.26 10.90
CA SER A 46 0.89 -0.91 10.76
C SER A 46 1.61 -2.25 10.53
N MET A 47 2.92 -2.25 10.28
CA MET A 47 3.66 -3.47 9.90
C MET A 47 3.68 -4.54 11.00
N HIS A 48 3.47 -4.15 12.26
CA HIS A 48 3.43 -5.08 13.39
C HIS A 48 2.17 -5.99 13.40
N HIS A 49 1.23 -5.78 12.48
CA HIS A 49 0.07 -6.66 12.30
C HIS A 49 0.31 -7.80 11.31
N MET A 50 1.43 -7.78 10.56
CA MET A 50 1.73 -8.85 9.61
C MET A 50 2.08 -10.13 10.36
N ALA A 51 1.59 -11.27 9.87
CA ALA A 51 1.95 -12.58 10.43
C ALA A 51 3.44 -12.89 10.23
N ASP A 52 4.03 -12.36 9.16
CA ASP A 52 5.45 -12.45 8.84
C ASP A 52 5.98 -11.07 8.38
N PRO A 53 6.38 -10.21 9.32
CA PRO A 53 6.83 -8.85 9.01
C PRO A 53 8.07 -8.82 8.10
N ASP A 54 8.98 -9.79 8.23
CA ASP A 54 10.21 -9.85 7.43
C ASP A 54 9.90 -10.13 5.96
N ARG A 55 8.97 -11.06 5.69
CA ARG A 55 8.49 -11.31 4.32
C ARG A 55 7.82 -10.08 3.74
N ALA A 56 6.95 -9.42 4.51
CA ALA A 56 6.25 -8.23 4.03
C ALA A 56 7.22 -7.07 3.72
N LEU A 57 8.21 -6.84 4.58
CA LEU A 57 9.25 -5.84 4.35
C LEU A 57 10.13 -6.18 3.15
N LYS A 58 10.45 -7.46 2.94
CA LYS A 58 11.16 -7.91 1.74
C LYS A 58 10.35 -7.65 0.47
N ALA A 59 9.06 -7.96 0.47
CA ALA A 59 8.18 -7.68 -0.67
C ALA A 59 8.11 -6.17 -0.97
N VAL A 60 8.03 -5.31 0.05
CA VAL A 60 8.10 -3.86 -0.11
C VAL A 60 9.44 -3.42 -0.71
N HIS A 61 10.56 -3.94 -0.20
CA HIS A 61 11.89 -3.62 -0.74
C HIS A 61 12.00 -3.99 -2.22
N ASP A 62 11.52 -5.17 -2.61
CA ASP A 62 11.61 -5.65 -3.98
C ASP A 62 10.65 -4.90 -4.94
N LEU A 63 9.62 -4.23 -4.39
CA LEU A 63 8.67 -3.39 -5.13
C LEU A 63 9.22 -1.99 -5.40
N LEU A 64 10.04 -1.42 -4.51
CA LEU A 64 10.51 -0.04 -4.62
C LEU A 64 11.35 0.19 -5.89
N ALA A 65 11.15 1.34 -6.52
CA ALA A 65 12.06 1.81 -7.57
C ALA A 65 13.49 2.00 -7.02
N PRO A 66 14.54 1.96 -7.87
CA PRO A 66 15.91 2.24 -7.42
C PRO A 66 16.01 3.61 -6.72
N GLY A 67 16.45 3.61 -5.46
CA GLY A 67 16.52 4.82 -4.62
C GLY A 67 15.22 5.17 -3.88
N GLY A 68 14.18 4.34 -3.99
CA GLY A 68 12.91 4.50 -3.29
C GLY A 68 13.02 4.29 -1.77
N LEU A 69 12.00 4.75 -1.06
CA LEU A 69 11.96 4.79 0.40
C LEU A 69 10.80 3.96 0.97
N PHE A 70 11.07 3.27 2.07
CA PHE A 70 10.04 2.79 2.98
C PHE A 70 10.01 3.65 4.26
N ALA A 71 8.84 4.17 4.63
CA ALA A 71 8.65 5.10 5.74
C ALA A 71 7.49 4.73 6.67
#